data_AF-A0A4R1R1V9-F1
#
_entry.id   AF-A0A4R1R1V9-F1
#
_cell.length_a   1.000
_cell.length_b   1.000
_cell.length_c   1.000
_cell.angle_alpha   90.00
_cell.angle_beta   90.00
_cell.angle_gamma   90.00
#
_symmetry.space_group_name_H-M   'P 1'
#
loop_
_entity.id
_entity.type
_entity.pdbx_description
1 polymer ?
#
loop_
_entity_poly.entity_id
_entity_poly.type
_entity_poly.pdbx_seq_one_letter_code
_entity_poly.pdbx_strand_id
1 'polypeptide(L)'
;MSEKRMKFLNTHVDNLTMEEAVREAKRLILKGKNSYVVTPNVDHIVKIEHDGLFRDIYEKADLVLTDGKPLIWMSRWMGTPIKEKISGSDYFPEVCRMAAQEGFSVFLLGAAEGVAKKAAINLMKKYKNLKIAGVYSPSYAFENDVEEISYIIKKINAAKPDILCIGLGTPKQEKFYHRYKEQLKVPLTLHIGATIDFEAGVVKRAPKWISYVGLEWFYRLVKEPRRLYKRYLLEDVEIFPIFLKYRKYGSGSKVSAIQPETCSILGVDIAVTNMRSVIGYLTKNLERLRGEYVCVSNVHTTVMAYNDEAYCRIQNEAALAIPDGKPLSLMCRLRGYKDAQRVAGPDLMPEILKLSEEKGYRHYFYGSTEETLNSLEANLRERYPRLNIVGIYSPPFRKLTPEEDAEIMEKISLTKPDFLWVGLGAPKQERWMYEHKGKVDAVMLGVGAAFDFHAGTAKRAPKWIQEFYLEWLYRLIQDPKRLLKRYVRSNIQFIWLILTGR
;
A
#
# COMPACT_ATOMS: atom_id res chain seq x y z
N MET A 1 6.04 -25.22 -5.43
CA MET A 1 5.65 -24.02 -4.67
C MET A 1 4.13 -24.00 -4.58
N SER A 2 3.56 -23.62 -3.43
CA SER A 2 2.11 -23.48 -3.28
C SER A 2 1.58 -22.49 -4.32
N GLU A 3 0.54 -22.84 -5.08
CA GLU A 3 -0.16 -21.92 -6.01
C GLU A 3 -0.72 -20.66 -5.30
N LYS A 4 -0.70 -20.65 -3.96
CA LYS A 4 -1.26 -19.60 -3.11
C LYS A 4 -0.20 -18.65 -2.53
N ARG A 5 1.08 -18.80 -2.89
CA ARG A 5 2.16 -17.90 -2.47
C ARG A 5 2.14 -16.62 -3.31
N MET A 6 2.08 -15.47 -2.64
CA MET A 6 2.10 -14.15 -3.28
C MET A 6 3.25 -13.30 -2.77
N LYS A 7 3.80 -12.45 -3.64
CA LYS A 7 4.75 -11.41 -3.23
C LYS A 7 4.04 -10.39 -2.36
N PHE A 8 4.64 -10.03 -1.23
CA PHE A 8 4.09 -9.07 -0.30
C PHE A 8 5.21 -8.27 0.35
N LEU A 9 5.25 -6.97 0.06
CA LEU A 9 6.34 -6.08 0.45
C LEU A 9 7.71 -6.62 -0.01
N ASN A 10 8.66 -6.73 0.91
CA ASN A 10 10.01 -7.24 0.70
C ASN A 10 10.12 -8.76 0.89
N THR A 11 9.01 -9.49 0.96
CA THR A 11 8.98 -10.95 1.16
C THR A 11 7.82 -11.59 0.36
N HIS A 12 7.50 -12.84 0.69
CA HIS A 12 6.34 -13.56 0.18
C HIS A 12 5.46 -14.02 1.35
N VAL A 13 4.16 -14.17 1.11
CA VAL A 13 3.20 -14.75 2.07
C VAL A 13 2.30 -15.75 1.36
N ASP A 14 1.92 -16.81 2.06
CA ASP A 14 0.95 -17.79 1.59
C ASP A 14 -0.46 -17.33 1.94
N ASN A 15 -1.28 -17.04 0.93
CA ASN A 15 -2.60 -16.45 1.08
C ASN A 15 -3.68 -17.51 1.41
N LEU A 16 -3.63 -18.01 2.64
CA LEU A 16 -4.44 -19.13 3.14
C LEU A 16 -5.45 -18.68 4.19
N THR A 17 -6.53 -19.45 4.35
CA THR A 17 -7.33 -19.47 5.59
C THR A 17 -6.65 -20.33 6.66
N MET A 18 -7.07 -20.22 7.92
CA MET A 18 -6.55 -21.04 9.03
C MET A 18 -6.67 -22.54 8.71
N GLU A 19 -7.83 -22.97 8.21
CA GLU A 19 -8.07 -24.36 7.84
C GLU A 19 -7.14 -24.84 6.72
N GLU A 20 -6.94 -24.01 5.69
CA GLU A 20 -6.00 -24.29 4.61
C GLU A 20 -4.56 -24.40 5.13
N ALA A 21 -4.16 -23.54 6.07
CA ALA A 21 -2.83 -23.56 6.67
C ALA A 21 -2.60 -24.80 7.55
N VAL A 22 -3.60 -25.29 8.28
CA VAL A 22 -3.50 -26.53 9.08
C VAL A 22 -3.42 -27.76 8.16
N ARG A 23 -4.19 -27.78 7.07
CA ARG A 23 -4.11 -28.82 6.04
C ARG A 23 -2.73 -28.87 5.39
N GLU A 24 -2.13 -27.70 5.16
CA GLU A 24 -0.78 -27.61 4.63
C GLU A 24 0.27 -28.10 5.62
N ALA A 25 0.14 -27.82 6.92
CA ALA A 25 1.01 -28.44 7.94
C ALA A 25 0.94 -29.97 7.90
N LYS A 26 -0.26 -30.56 7.85
CA LYS A 26 -0.44 -32.02 7.71
C LYS A 26 0.30 -32.55 6.47
N ARG A 27 0.15 -31.86 5.34
CA ARG A 27 0.83 -32.23 4.09
C ARG A 27 2.36 -32.17 4.23
N LEU A 28 2.90 -31.14 4.88
CA LEU A 28 4.34 -30.98 5.11
C LEU A 28 4.91 -32.07 6.03
N ILE A 29 4.18 -32.43 7.10
CA ILE A 29 4.55 -33.53 7.99
C ILE A 29 4.64 -34.85 7.19
N LEU A 30 3.59 -35.19 6.44
CA LEU A 30 3.52 -36.44 5.66
C LEU A 30 4.57 -36.51 4.54
N LYS A 31 4.98 -35.36 4.00
CA LYS A 31 6.06 -35.28 3.01
C LYS A 31 7.41 -35.68 3.61
N GLY A 32 7.58 -35.60 4.93
CA GLY A 32 8.78 -36.05 5.65
C GLY A 32 10.06 -35.26 5.34
N LYS A 33 9.96 -34.09 4.70
CA LYS A 33 11.10 -33.19 4.47
C LYS A 33 11.15 -32.18 5.59
N ASN A 34 12.35 -31.84 6.10
CA ASN A 34 12.61 -30.84 7.14
C ASN A 34 12.03 -29.45 6.78
N SER A 35 10.71 -29.32 6.90
CA SER A 35 9.95 -28.17 6.45
C SER A 35 9.74 -27.21 7.61
N TYR A 36 9.53 -25.92 7.32
CA TYR A 36 9.31 -24.95 8.38
C TYR A 36 8.32 -23.85 8.03
N VAL A 37 7.65 -23.39 9.09
CA VAL A 37 6.63 -22.35 9.05
C VAL A 37 7.15 -21.11 9.79
N VAL A 38 6.98 -19.96 9.17
CA VAL A 38 7.27 -18.65 9.78
C VAL A 38 6.03 -17.76 9.75
N THR A 39 5.93 -16.85 10.72
CA THR A 39 4.76 -15.97 10.86
C THR A 39 5.16 -14.49 10.88
N PRO A 40 5.50 -13.87 9.72
CA PRO A 40 5.98 -12.50 9.73
C PRO A 40 4.89 -11.55 10.24
N ASN A 41 5.28 -10.70 11.18
CA ASN A 41 4.58 -9.46 11.54
C ASN A 41 5.42 -8.24 11.14
N VAL A 42 4.96 -7.03 11.48
CA VAL A 42 5.60 -5.76 11.09
C VAL A 42 7.11 -5.74 11.38
N ASP A 43 7.50 -6.09 12.60
CA ASP A 43 8.91 -6.18 13.03
C ASP A 43 9.74 -7.15 12.16
N HIS A 44 9.14 -8.25 11.70
CA HIS A 44 9.83 -9.19 10.82
C HIS A 44 10.04 -8.57 9.44
N ILE A 45 9.02 -7.90 8.90
CA ILE A 45 9.11 -7.20 7.61
C ILE A 45 10.22 -6.14 7.65
N VAL A 46 10.32 -5.37 8.73
CA VAL A 46 11.40 -4.39 8.92
C VAL A 46 12.76 -5.09 8.97
N LYS A 47 12.91 -6.15 9.76
CA LYS A 47 14.17 -6.92 9.84
C LYS A 47 14.59 -7.53 8.49
N ILE A 48 13.65 -8.03 7.69
CA ILE A 48 13.92 -8.59 6.35
C ILE A 48 14.52 -7.54 5.40
N GLU A 49 14.20 -6.25 5.59
CA GLU A 49 14.74 -5.17 4.76
C GLU A 49 16.25 -4.99 4.96
N HIS A 50 16.76 -5.24 6.16
CA HIS A 50 18.15 -4.94 6.54
C HIS A 50 19.03 -6.16 6.79
N ASP A 51 18.44 -7.30 7.12
CA ASP A 51 19.18 -8.53 7.44
C ASP A 51 19.06 -9.52 6.27
N GLY A 52 20.12 -9.61 5.45
CA GLY A 52 20.18 -10.49 4.29
C GLY A 52 20.06 -11.98 4.64
N LEU A 53 20.59 -12.40 5.79
CA LEU A 53 20.42 -13.78 6.27
C LEU A 53 18.96 -14.02 6.65
N PHE A 54 18.34 -13.07 7.36
CA PHE A 54 16.94 -13.18 7.75
C PHE A 54 16.01 -13.21 6.53
N ARG A 55 16.31 -12.42 5.49
CA ARG A 55 15.60 -12.49 4.20
C ARG A 55 15.69 -13.87 3.55
N ASP A 56 16.88 -14.46 3.47
CA ASP A 56 17.10 -15.79 2.91
C ASP A 56 16.31 -16.87 3.66
N ILE A 57 16.22 -16.76 4.99
CA ILE A 57 15.40 -17.66 5.81
C ILE A 57 13.92 -17.56 5.42
N TYR A 58 13.40 -16.35 5.22
CA TYR A 58 12.01 -16.16 4.84
C TYR A 58 11.71 -16.62 3.42
N GLU A 59 12.63 -16.40 2.48
CA GLU A 59 12.50 -16.82 1.08
C GLU A 59 12.44 -18.35 0.94
N LYS A 60 13.22 -19.06 1.76
CA LYS A 60 13.30 -20.52 1.76
C LYS A 60 12.22 -21.21 2.62
N ALA A 61 11.34 -20.48 3.30
CA ALA A 61 10.33 -21.08 4.16
C ALA A 61 9.27 -21.84 3.35
N ASP A 62 8.87 -23.02 3.83
CA ASP A 62 7.84 -23.84 3.17
C ASP A 62 6.44 -23.27 3.34
N LEU A 63 6.19 -22.54 4.44
CA LEU A 63 4.94 -21.85 4.68
C LEU A 63 5.17 -20.51 5.42
N VAL A 64 4.62 -19.43 4.87
CA VAL A 64 4.76 -18.07 5.40
C VAL A 64 3.38 -17.50 5.70
N LEU A 65 2.99 -17.46 6.98
CA LEU A 65 1.64 -17.07 7.42
C LEU A 65 1.61 -15.67 8.01
N THR A 66 0.66 -14.84 7.61
CA THR A 66 0.68 -13.43 8.01
C THR A 66 0.22 -13.21 9.45
N ASP A 67 1.10 -12.65 10.29
CA ASP A 67 0.80 -12.27 11.66
C ASP A 67 0.55 -10.76 11.79
N GLY A 68 -0.61 -10.39 12.32
CA GLY A 68 -0.96 -9.02 12.66
C GLY A 68 -1.86 -8.31 11.65
N LYS A 69 -2.82 -7.54 12.18
CA LYS A 69 -3.78 -6.74 11.39
C LYS A 69 -3.15 -5.66 10.52
N PRO A 70 -2.03 -4.98 10.91
CA PRO A 70 -1.39 -4.01 10.03
C PRO A 70 -1.02 -4.58 8.66
N LEU A 71 -0.47 -5.79 8.59
CA LEU A 71 -0.13 -6.44 7.33
C LEU A 71 -1.38 -6.77 6.50
N ILE A 72 -2.48 -7.18 7.14
CA ILE A 72 -3.77 -7.38 6.47
C ILE A 72 -4.28 -6.07 5.86
N TRP A 73 -4.24 -4.95 6.62
CA TRP A 73 -4.65 -3.65 6.10
C TRP A 73 -3.78 -3.19 4.93
N MET A 74 -2.46 -3.36 5.02
CA MET A 74 -1.54 -3.07 3.93
C MET A 74 -1.83 -3.91 2.68
N SER A 75 -2.09 -5.21 2.82
CA SER A 75 -2.44 -6.08 1.68
C SER A 75 -3.71 -5.61 0.96
N ARG A 76 -4.73 -5.15 1.71
CA ARG A 76 -5.95 -4.56 1.16
C ARG A 76 -5.65 -3.26 0.41
N TRP A 77 -4.77 -2.41 0.95
CA TRP A 77 -4.35 -1.18 0.29
C TRP A 77 -3.51 -1.41 -0.97
N MET A 78 -2.79 -2.54 -1.05
CA MET A 78 -2.02 -2.93 -2.23
C MET A 78 -2.87 -3.59 -3.32
N GLY A 79 -4.15 -3.87 -3.07
CA GLY A 79 -5.06 -4.50 -4.05
C GLY A 79 -4.97 -6.03 -4.10
N THR A 80 -4.13 -6.65 -3.27
CA THR A 80 -3.97 -8.11 -3.16
C THR A 80 -4.29 -8.53 -1.72
N PRO A 81 -5.57 -8.58 -1.33
CA PRO A 81 -5.96 -8.80 0.06
C PRO A 81 -5.57 -10.21 0.55
N ILE A 82 -4.93 -10.25 1.72
CA ILE A 82 -4.69 -11.49 2.45
C ILE A 82 -6.01 -11.95 3.07
N LYS A 83 -6.36 -13.23 2.88
CA LYS A 83 -7.62 -13.85 3.28
C LYS A 83 -7.83 -13.75 4.80
N GLU A 84 -6.81 -14.12 5.57
CA GLU A 84 -6.92 -14.27 7.01
C GLU A 84 -5.62 -13.91 7.74
N LYS A 85 -5.74 -13.35 8.96
CA LYS A 85 -4.64 -13.16 9.90
C LYS A 85 -4.39 -14.46 10.64
N ILE A 86 -3.22 -15.07 10.46
CA ILE A 86 -2.85 -16.34 11.08
C ILE A 86 -1.58 -16.11 11.90
N SER A 87 -1.74 -15.81 13.19
CA SER A 87 -0.61 -15.64 14.11
C SER A 87 -0.07 -16.99 14.57
N GLY A 88 1.21 -17.08 14.94
CA GLY A 88 1.76 -18.30 15.55
C GLY A 88 0.97 -18.75 16.79
N SER A 89 0.44 -17.80 17.57
CA SER A 89 -0.36 -18.06 18.78
C SER A 89 -1.79 -18.54 18.51
N ASP A 90 -2.31 -18.31 17.31
CA ASP A 90 -3.61 -18.83 16.86
C ASP A 90 -3.44 -20.14 16.09
N TYR A 91 -2.34 -20.26 15.33
CA TYR A 91 -2.02 -21.41 14.49
C TYR A 91 -1.60 -22.63 15.30
N PHE A 92 -0.71 -22.47 16.28
CA PHE A 92 -0.16 -23.59 17.05
C PHE A 92 -1.24 -24.41 17.79
N PRO A 93 -2.23 -23.81 18.47
CA PRO A 93 -3.31 -24.58 19.08
C PRO A 93 -4.14 -25.41 18.10
N GLU A 94 -4.30 -24.94 16.86
CA GLU A 94 -5.01 -25.66 15.79
C GLU A 94 -4.16 -26.79 15.22
N VAL A 95 -2.84 -26.59 15.08
CA VAL A 95 -1.89 -27.66 14.75
C VAL A 95 -1.87 -28.73 15.84
N CYS A 96 -1.90 -28.37 17.14
CA CYS A 96 -2.00 -29.34 18.23
C CYS A 96 -3.31 -30.14 18.17
N ARG A 97 -4.44 -29.50 17.84
CA ARG A 97 -5.71 -30.21 17.64
C ARG A 97 -5.59 -31.24 16.53
N MET A 98 -5.01 -30.85 15.39
CA MET A 98 -4.76 -31.76 14.26
C MET A 98 -3.80 -32.88 14.65
N ALA A 99 -2.71 -32.58 15.35
CA ALA A 99 -1.75 -33.59 15.82
C ALA A 99 -2.40 -34.62 16.76
N ALA A 100 -3.30 -34.19 17.65
CA ALA A 100 -4.04 -35.10 18.53
C ALA A 100 -5.01 -36.02 17.77
N GLN A 101 -5.59 -35.54 16.67
CA GLN A 101 -6.50 -36.32 15.81
C GLN A 101 -5.74 -37.33 14.95
N GLU A 102 -4.61 -36.93 14.38
CA GLU A 102 -3.81 -37.75 13.45
C GLU A 102 -2.76 -38.61 14.17
N GLY A 103 -2.54 -38.37 15.47
CA GLY A 103 -1.59 -39.11 16.29
C GLY A 103 -0.13 -38.64 16.16
N PHE A 104 0.12 -37.46 15.60
CA PHE A 104 1.43 -36.82 15.51
C PHE A 104 1.93 -36.33 16.88
N SER A 105 3.25 -36.33 17.02
CA SER A 105 3.96 -35.97 18.24
C SER A 105 4.62 -34.59 18.16
N VAL A 106 4.60 -33.85 19.28
CA VAL A 106 5.08 -32.47 19.37
C VAL A 106 6.24 -32.37 20.35
N PHE A 107 7.29 -31.63 19.98
CA PHE A 107 8.39 -31.24 20.88
C PHE A 107 8.40 -29.73 21.09
N LEU A 108 8.52 -29.27 22.35
CA LEU A 108 8.57 -27.84 22.69
C LEU A 108 9.99 -27.41 23.05
N LEU A 109 10.56 -26.48 22.30
CA LEU A 109 11.88 -25.89 22.54
C LEU A 109 11.74 -24.40 22.85
N GLY A 110 12.10 -23.97 24.06
CA GLY A 110 12.11 -22.56 24.46
C GLY A 110 11.39 -22.28 25.77
N ALA A 111 11.00 -21.02 25.94
CA ALA A 111 10.50 -20.45 27.20
C ALA A 111 11.48 -20.60 28.39
N ALA A 112 11.14 -19.98 29.52
CA ALA A 112 11.94 -20.12 30.74
C ALA A 112 11.83 -21.54 31.34
N GLU A 113 12.77 -21.89 32.22
CA GLU A 113 12.78 -23.18 32.89
C GLU A 113 11.43 -23.51 33.55
N GLY A 114 10.93 -24.73 33.34
CA GLY A 114 9.63 -25.19 33.82
C GLY A 114 8.42 -24.70 33.00
N VAL A 115 8.53 -23.63 32.21
CA VAL A 115 7.41 -23.09 31.42
C VAL A 115 7.02 -24.03 30.28
N ALA A 116 7.99 -24.55 29.51
CA ALA A 116 7.70 -25.50 28.43
C ALA A 116 7.03 -26.79 28.96
N LYS A 117 7.47 -27.28 30.13
CA LYS A 117 6.85 -28.44 30.80
C LYS A 117 5.41 -28.15 31.21
N LYS A 118 5.14 -26.96 31.75
CA LYS A 118 3.78 -26.52 32.09
C LYS A 118 2.89 -26.40 30.85
N ALA A 119 3.40 -25.83 29.76
CA ALA A 119 2.69 -25.77 28.47
C ALA A 119 2.32 -27.16 27.96
N ALA A 120 3.25 -28.11 27.99
CA ALA A 120 3.00 -29.50 27.59
C ALA A 120 1.85 -30.14 28.40
N ILE A 121 1.86 -29.98 29.73
CA ILE A 121 0.80 -30.50 30.60
C ILE A 121 -0.56 -29.88 30.24
N ASN A 122 -0.61 -28.56 30.06
CA ASN A 122 -1.86 -27.86 29.71
C ASN A 122 -2.40 -28.31 28.34
N LEU A 123 -1.52 -28.45 27.35
CA LEU A 123 -1.88 -28.91 26.01
C LEU A 123 -2.42 -30.34 26.01
N MET A 124 -1.79 -31.27 26.74
CA MET A 124 -2.27 -32.65 26.87
C MET A 124 -3.62 -32.73 27.59
N LYS A 125 -3.89 -31.84 28.56
CA LYS A 125 -5.21 -31.73 29.20
C LYS A 125 -6.26 -31.18 28.25
N LYS A 126 -5.91 -30.21 27.42
CA LYS A 126 -6.81 -29.53 26.48
C LYS A 126 -7.15 -30.37 25.25
N TYR A 127 -6.20 -31.14 24.74
CA TYR A 127 -6.34 -31.97 23.56
C TYR A 127 -6.12 -33.44 23.90
N LYS A 128 -7.22 -34.17 24.09
CA LYS A 128 -7.19 -35.61 24.34
C LYS A 128 -6.42 -36.31 23.22
N ASN A 129 -5.51 -37.21 23.57
CA ASN A 129 -4.61 -37.96 22.66
C ASN A 129 -3.42 -37.18 22.07
N LEU A 130 -3.21 -35.90 22.43
CA LEU A 130 -2.01 -35.19 22.02
C LEU A 130 -0.76 -35.83 22.63
N LYS A 131 0.22 -36.15 21.80
CA LYS A 131 1.51 -36.71 22.22
C LYS A 131 2.56 -35.60 22.31
N ILE A 132 3.12 -35.38 23.49
CA ILE A 132 4.31 -34.54 23.66
C ILE A 132 5.54 -35.44 23.73
N ALA A 133 6.37 -35.43 22.67
CA ALA A 133 7.58 -36.23 22.57
C ALA A 133 8.70 -35.73 23.51
N GLY A 134 8.68 -34.44 23.82
CA GLY A 134 9.63 -33.86 24.76
C GLY A 134 9.50 -32.35 24.91
N VAL A 135 10.19 -31.83 25.91
CA VAL A 135 10.31 -30.39 26.16
C VAL A 135 11.76 -30.07 26.53
N TYR A 136 12.21 -28.88 26.15
CA TYR A 136 13.47 -28.33 26.63
C TYR A 136 13.43 -26.80 26.66
N SER A 137 13.92 -26.23 27.75
CA SER A 137 14.08 -24.79 27.93
C SER A 137 15.57 -24.50 27.99
N PRO A 138 16.17 -23.95 26.92
CA PRO A 138 17.59 -23.65 26.89
C PRO A 138 18.00 -22.61 27.92
N SER A 139 19.27 -22.64 28.31
CA SER A 139 19.88 -21.65 29.18
C SER A 139 19.90 -20.26 28.52
N TYR A 140 20.12 -19.22 29.33
CA TYR A 140 20.33 -17.89 28.79
C TYR A 140 21.64 -17.85 27.98
N ALA A 141 21.59 -17.32 26.76
CA ALA A 141 22.70 -17.28 25.82
C ALA A 141 23.26 -18.66 25.38
N PHE A 142 22.45 -19.73 25.43
CA PHE A 142 22.79 -21.07 24.92
C PHE A 142 23.34 -21.08 23.48
N GLU A 143 23.05 -20.04 22.69
CA GLU A 143 23.54 -19.88 21.32
C GLU A 143 25.07 -19.78 21.22
N ASN A 144 25.74 -19.50 22.33
CA ASN A 144 27.19 -19.48 22.46
C ASN A 144 27.76 -20.79 23.07
N ASP A 145 26.90 -21.70 23.51
CA ASP A 145 27.28 -22.97 24.14
C ASP A 145 27.12 -24.12 23.14
N VAL A 146 28.25 -24.58 22.59
CA VAL A 146 28.29 -25.65 21.60
C VAL A 146 27.86 -26.99 22.20
N GLU A 147 28.11 -27.23 23.49
CA GLU A 147 27.72 -28.45 24.18
C GLU A 147 26.21 -28.48 24.38
N GLU A 148 25.62 -27.37 24.82
CA GLU A 148 24.17 -27.26 24.98
C GLU A 148 23.45 -27.38 23.65
N ILE A 149 23.93 -26.75 22.58
CA ILE A 149 23.39 -26.89 21.23
C ILE A 149 23.43 -28.36 20.79
N SER A 150 24.57 -29.03 20.97
CA SER A 150 24.73 -30.44 20.64
C SER A 150 23.78 -31.32 21.46
N TYR A 151 23.56 -30.98 22.74
CA TYR A 151 22.59 -31.65 23.61
C TYR A 151 21.15 -31.44 23.13
N ILE A 152 20.77 -30.21 22.77
CA ILE A 152 19.45 -29.88 22.21
C ILE A 152 19.15 -30.73 20.98
N ILE A 153 20.09 -30.77 20.02
CA ILE A 153 19.92 -31.52 18.77
C ILE A 153 19.80 -33.02 19.06
N LYS A 154 20.66 -33.58 19.92
CA LYS A 154 20.60 -35.00 20.33
C LYS A 154 19.26 -35.32 20.99
N LYS A 155 18.78 -34.46 21.89
CA LYS A 155 17.52 -34.64 22.61
C LYS A 155 16.30 -34.61 21.69
N ILE A 156 16.25 -33.66 20.75
CA ILE A 156 15.17 -33.57 19.75
C ILE A 156 15.18 -34.82 18.85
N ASN A 157 16.34 -35.19 18.31
CA ASN A 157 16.45 -36.34 17.41
C ASN A 157 16.16 -37.68 18.10
N ALA A 158 16.53 -37.83 19.38
CA ALA A 158 16.21 -39.01 20.18
C ALA A 158 14.70 -39.14 20.44
N ALA A 159 14.01 -38.01 20.64
CA ALA A 159 12.56 -37.97 20.85
C ALA A 159 11.75 -38.25 19.57
N LYS A 160 12.36 -38.10 18.39
CA LYS A 160 11.75 -38.29 17.06
C LYS A 160 10.36 -37.62 16.90
N PRO A 161 10.22 -36.31 17.19
CA PRO A 161 8.94 -35.65 17.04
C PRO A 161 8.56 -35.50 15.57
N ASP A 162 7.26 -35.47 15.29
CA ASP A 162 6.72 -35.08 13.98
C ASP A 162 6.74 -33.56 13.80
N ILE A 163 6.57 -32.84 14.91
CA ILE A 163 6.47 -31.37 14.96
C ILE A 163 7.41 -30.82 16.03
N LEU A 164 8.34 -29.95 15.64
CA LEU A 164 9.17 -29.16 16.55
C LEU A 164 8.59 -27.74 16.65
N CYS A 165 8.35 -27.25 17.86
CA CYS A 165 7.88 -25.90 18.10
C CYS A 165 8.95 -25.09 18.83
N ILE A 166 9.45 -24.04 18.19
CA ILE A 166 10.53 -23.20 18.70
C ILE A 166 9.94 -21.87 19.18
N GLY A 167 10.11 -21.59 20.47
CA GLY A 167 9.69 -20.37 21.15
C GLY A 167 10.85 -19.63 21.80
N LEU A 168 11.85 -19.24 20.99
CA LEU A 168 13.05 -18.53 21.44
C LEU A 168 13.01 -17.02 21.15
N GLY A 169 11.97 -16.58 20.43
CA GLY A 169 11.81 -15.19 20.00
C GLY A 169 12.59 -14.87 18.72
N THR A 170 12.14 -13.83 18.04
CA THR A 170 12.68 -13.37 16.76
C THR A 170 13.83 -12.38 16.97
N PRO A 171 14.96 -12.48 16.20
CA PRO A 171 15.22 -13.40 15.08
C PRO A 171 15.92 -14.71 15.50
N LYS A 172 16.01 -14.98 16.81
CA LYS A 172 16.83 -16.07 17.36
C LYS A 172 16.34 -17.44 16.91
N GLN A 173 15.04 -17.69 16.98
CA GLN A 173 14.44 -18.97 16.59
C GLN A 173 14.68 -19.29 15.11
N GLU A 174 14.52 -18.31 14.21
CA GLU A 174 14.71 -18.48 12.77
C GLU A 174 16.18 -18.77 12.46
N LYS A 175 17.10 -18.01 13.07
CA LYS A 175 18.55 -18.18 12.86
C LYS A 175 19.07 -19.50 13.44
N PHE A 176 18.58 -19.89 14.62
CA PHE A 176 18.89 -21.19 15.23
C PHE A 176 18.48 -22.34 14.30
N TYR A 177 17.22 -22.33 13.84
CA TYR A 177 16.75 -23.37 12.94
C TYR A 177 17.55 -23.37 11.64
N HIS A 178 17.74 -22.23 10.98
CA HIS A 178 18.49 -22.15 9.73
C HIS A 178 19.90 -22.75 9.83
N ARG A 179 20.60 -22.48 10.94
CA ARG A 179 21.96 -22.99 11.17
C ARG A 179 22.00 -24.51 11.37
N TYR A 180 20.98 -25.09 12.02
CA TYR A 180 21.01 -26.50 12.44
C TYR A 180 19.97 -27.39 11.74
N LYS A 181 19.22 -26.87 10.75
CA LYS A 181 18.12 -27.60 10.08
C LYS A 181 18.54 -28.93 9.47
N GLU A 182 19.78 -29.06 8.99
CA GLU A 182 20.28 -30.31 8.39
C GLU A 182 20.58 -31.38 9.46
N GLN A 183 20.80 -30.94 10.71
CA GLN A 183 21.04 -31.82 11.84
C GLN A 183 19.74 -32.20 12.58
N LEU A 184 18.70 -31.37 12.47
CA LEU A 184 17.38 -31.61 13.04
C LEU A 184 16.57 -32.56 12.14
N LYS A 185 16.28 -33.77 12.62
CA LYS A 185 15.52 -34.78 11.85
C LYS A 185 14.04 -34.70 12.17
N VAL A 186 13.43 -33.53 11.90
CA VAL A 186 12.03 -33.26 12.23
C VAL A 186 11.27 -32.84 10.98
N PRO A 187 10.15 -33.52 10.62
CA PRO A 187 9.37 -33.21 9.42
C PRO A 187 8.85 -31.76 9.37
N LEU A 188 8.32 -31.23 10.48
CA LEU A 188 7.79 -29.86 10.51
C LEU A 188 8.32 -29.07 11.70
N THR A 189 8.86 -27.88 11.44
CA THR A 189 9.25 -26.92 12.49
C THR A 189 8.38 -25.66 12.45
N LEU A 190 7.84 -25.27 13.60
CA LEU A 190 7.03 -24.07 13.78
C LEU A 190 7.79 -23.00 14.59
N HIS A 191 7.95 -21.81 14.02
CA HIS A 191 8.48 -20.63 14.71
C HIS A 191 7.33 -19.87 15.38
N ILE A 192 7.17 -20.06 16.69
CA ILE A 192 5.95 -19.65 17.43
C ILE A 192 6.20 -18.55 18.47
N GLY A 193 7.44 -18.08 18.66
CA GLY A 193 7.75 -17.00 19.58
C GLY A 193 7.24 -17.26 21.00
N ALA A 194 6.56 -16.28 21.59
CA ALA A 194 6.04 -16.35 22.98
C ALA A 194 4.82 -17.27 23.17
N THR A 195 4.47 -18.10 22.18
CA THR A 195 3.28 -18.95 22.26
C THR A 195 3.38 -20.02 23.34
N ILE A 196 4.58 -20.52 23.64
CA ILE A 196 4.80 -21.49 24.73
C ILE A 196 4.38 -20.88 26.08
N ASP A 197 4.73 -19.62 26.34
CA ASP A 197 4.37 -18.89 27.54
C ASP A 197 2.85 -18.67 27.67
N PHE A 198 2.15 -18.47 26.55
CA PHE A 198 0.69 -18.36 26.53
C PHE A 198 0.02 -19.69 26.88
N GLU A 199 0.47 -20.81 26.29
CA GLU A 199 -0.10 -22.13 26.58
C GLU A 199 0.25 -22.64 27.99
N ALA A 200 1.39 -22.21 28.56
CA ALA A 200 1.70 -22.42 29.97
C ALA A 200 0.83 -21.57 30.93
N GLY A 201 0.15 -20.54 30.42
CA GLY A 201 -0.65 -19.61 31.20
C GLY A 201 0.16 -18.66 32.08
N VAL A 202 1.46 -18.49 31.82
CA VAL A 202 2.32 -17.55 32.55
C VAL A 202 2.18 -16.13 32.01
N VAL A 203 1.86 -15.99 30.71
CA VAL A 203 1.52 -14.70 30.09
C VAL A 203 0.06 -14.74 29.63
N LYS A 204 -0.69 -13.68 29.93
CA LYS A 204 -2.08 -13.54 29.45
C LYS A 204 -2.10 -12.97 28.03
N ARG A 205 -2.84 -13.62 27.13
CA ARG A 205 -3.13 -13.09 25.79
C ARG A 205 -4.07 -11.87 25.89
N ALA A 206 -4.01 -11.01 24.89
CA ALA A 206 -5.04 -9.98 24.70
C ALA A 206 -6.41 -10.65 24.53
N PRO A 207 -7.49 -10.09 25.10
CA PRO A 207 -8.86 -10.54 24.81
C PRO A 207 -9.12 -10.65 23.32
N LYS A 208 -9.85 -11.69 22.89
CA LYS A 208 -10.06 -12.00 21.46
C LYS A 208 -10.63 -10.81 20.67
N TRP A 209 -11.55 -10.05 21.27
CA TRP A 209 -12.14 -8.87 20.62
C TRP A 209 -11.11 -7.76 20.34
N ILE A 210 -10.12 -7.56 21.22
CA ILE A 210 -9.02 -6.59 21.03
C ILE A 210 -8.14 -7.02 19.85
N SER A 211 -7.82 -8.31 19.76
CA SER A 211 -7.09 -8.86 18.61
C SER A 211 -7.89 -8.74 17.32
N TYR A 212 -9.20 -8.99 17.37
CA TYR A 212 -10.09 -8.91 16.22
C TYR A 212 -10.15 -7.50 15.61
N VAL A 213 -10.26 -6.46 16.45
CA VAL A 213 -10.25 -5.05 16.00
C VAL A 213 -8.84 -4.53 15.67
N GLY A 214 -7.79 -5.30 15.99
CA GLY A 214 -6.40 -4.94 15.65
C GLY A 214 -5.68 -4.06 16.67
N LEU A 215 -6.17 -4.00 17.91
CA LEU A 215 -5.57 -3.23 19.01
C LEU A 215 -4.67 -4.08 19.92
N GLU A 216 -4.32 -5.30 19.51
CA GLU A 216 -3.45 -6.20 20.30
C GLU A 216 -2.07 -5.60 20.55
N TRP A 217 -1.50 -4.87 19.59
CA TRP A 217 -0.22 -4.18 19.79
C TRP A 217 -0.32 -3.14 20.91
N PHE A 218 -1.42 -2.38 20.97
CA PHE A 218 -1.64 -1.36 22.00
C PHE A 218 -1.84 -1.99 23.38
N TYR A 219 -2.64 -3.05 23.46
CA TYR A 219 -2.80 -3.82 24.70
C TYR A 219 -1.45 -4.32 25.25
N ARG A 220 -0.58 -4.84 24.36
CA ARG A 220 0.76 -5.30 24.75
C ARG A 220 1.65 -4.15 25.19
N LEU A 221 1.61 -3.01 24.49
CA LEU A 221 2.39 -1.82 24.86
C LEU A 221 2.03 -1.33 26.27
N VAL A 222 0.75 -1.33 26.63
CA VAL A 222 0.30 -0.96 27.99
C VAL A 222 0.80 -1.94 29.04
N LYS A 223 0.90 -3.24 28.72
CA LYS A 223 1.39 -4.27 29.65
C LYS A 223 2.91 -4.33 29.78
N GLU A 224 3.63 -4.05 28.70
CA GLU A 224 5.09 -4.15 28.65
C GLU A 224 5.74 -2.89 28.02
N PRO A 225 5.50 -1.68 28.55
CA PRO A 225 5.87 -0.43 27.90
C PRO A 225 7.38 -0.31 27.69
N ARG A 226 8.19 -0.66 28.70
CA ARG A 226 9.66 -0.61 28.60
C ARG A 226 10.22 -1.50 27.49
N ARG A 227 9.60 -2.66 27.26
CA ARG A 227 10.06 -3.64 26.26
C ARG A 227 9.60 -3.29 24.85
N LEU A 228 8.36 -2.79 24.71
CA LEU A 228 7.72 -2.62 23.41
C LEU A 228 7.76 -1.20 22.86
N TYR A 229 8.08 -0.19 23.69
CA TYR A 229 8.23 1.19 23.24
C TYR A 229 9.23 1.32 22.09
N LYS A 230 10.46 0.81 22.29
CA LYS A 230 11.53 0.88 21.28
C LYS A 230 11.12 0.18 19.98
N ARG A 231 10.57 -1.03 20.11
CA ARG A 231 10.10 -1.81 18.96
C ARG A 231 9.02 -1.07 18.18
N TYR A 232 7.95 -0.60 18.82
CA TYR A 232 6.80 -0.05 18.09
C TYR A 232 6.99 1.39 17.61
N LEU A 233 7.66 2.23 18.40
CA LEU A 233 7.73 3.67 18.14
C LEU A 233 9.05 4.12 17.51
N LEU A 234 10.07 3.25 17.45
CA LEU A 234 11.33 3.55 16.78
C LEU A 234 11.57 2.58 15.61
N GLU A 235 11.54 1.27 15.87
CA GLU A 235 11.93 0.26 14.87
C GLU A 235 10.81 0.00 13.85
N ASP A 236 9.60 -0.37 14.31
CA ASP A 236 8.46 -0.75 13.46
C ASP A 236 7.92 0.43 12.62
N VAL A 237 8.26 1.68 12.94
CA VAL A 237 7.90 2.87 12.13
C VAL A 237 8.51 2.79 10.74
N GLU A 238 9.59 2.04 10.55
CA GLU A 238 10.18 1.81 9.23
C GLU A 238 9.28 1.01 8.28
N ILE A 239 8.21 0.40 8.78
CA ILE A 239 7.20 -0.23 7.92
C ILE A 239 6.57 0.76 6.93
N PHE A 240 6.47 2.05 7.27
CA PHE A 240 5.88 3.05 6.39
C PHE A 240 6.71 3.29 5.12
N PRO A 241 8.02 3.63 5.18
CA PRO A 241 8.83 3.74 3.97
C PRO A 241 8.92 2.43 3.18
N ILE A 242 8.97 1.26 3.85
CA ILE A 242 8.92 -0.06 3.18
C ILE A 242 7.61 -0.22 2.41
N PHE A 243 6.47 0.03 3.06
CA PHE A 243 5.16 -0.04 2.43
C PHE A 243 5.08 0.86 1.18
N LEU A 244 5.56 2.09 1.27
CA LEU A 244 5.59 3.03 0.14
C LEU A 244 6.49 2.55 -1.01
N LYS A 245 7.68 2.03 -0.67
CA LYS A 245 8.64 1.47 -1.63
C LYS A 245 8.01 0.35 -2.46
N TYR A 246 7.36 -0.62 -1.80
CA TYR A 246 6.81 -1.80 -2.48
C TYR A 246 5.37 -1.63 -3.01
N ARG A 247 4.61 -0.63 -2.52
CA ARG A 247 3.29 -0.29 -3.09
C ARG A 247 3.40 0.12 -4.56
N LYS A 248 4.47 0.83 -4.95
CA LYS A 248 4.69 1.25 -6.35
C LYS A 248 4.87 0.07 -7.32
N TYR A 249 5.26 -1.10 -6.83
CA TYR A 249 5.49 -2.30 -7.62
C TYR A 249 4.32 -3.32 -7.58
N GLY A 250 3.30 -3.08 -6.75
CA GLY A 250 2.26 -4.08 -6.42
C GLY A 250 0.96 -4.02 -7.21
N SER A 251 0.68 -2.97 -8.01
CA SER A 251 -0.59 -2.90 -8.73
C SER A 251 -0.49 -3.55 -10.12
N GLY A 252 -0.80 -4.85 -10.18
CA GLY A 252 -1.07 -5.61 -11.40
C GLY A 252 -2.36 -5.18 -12.11
N SER A 253 -2.56 -3.88 -12.33
CA SER A 253 -3.57 -3.39 -13.27
C SER A 253 -3.00 -3.56 -14.68
N LYS A 254 -3.66 -4.35 -15.53
CA LYS A 254 -3.37 -4.37 -16.97
C LYS A 254 -3.45 -2.93 -17.49
N VAL A 255 -2.43 -2.49 -18.22
CA VAL A 255 -2.42 -1.19 -18.90
C VAL A 255 -3.43 -1.27 -20.04
N SER A 256 -4.67 -0.88 -19.75
CA SER A 256 -5.81 -0.96 -20.68
C SER A 256 -5.77 0.17 -21.71
N ALA A 257 -6.05 -0.14 -22.98
CA ALA A 257 -6.33 0.85 -24.01
C ALA A 257 -7.80 1.30 -24.02
N ILE A 258 -8.64 0.63 -23.22
CA ILE A 258 -10.10 0.81 -23.16
C ILE A 258 -10.43 2.01 -22.27
N GLN A 259 -11.44 2.78 -22.66
CA GLN A 259 -11.99 3.88 -21.88
C GLN A 259 -12.38 3.39 -20.47
N PRO A 260 -11.97 4.09 -19.40
CA PRO A 260 -12.35 3.72 -18.04
C PRO A 260 -13.87 3.77 -17.85
N GLU A 261 -14.41 2.84 -17.06
CA GLU A 261 -15.76 2.96 -16.52
C GLU A 261 -15.91 4.28 -15.75
N THR A 262 -17.13 4.79 -15.64
CA THR A 262 -17.42 6.04 -14.92
C THR A 262 -18.33 5.80 -13.73
N CYS A 263 -18.17 6.65 -12.71
CA CYS A 263 -19.03 6.70 -11.55
C CYS A 263 -19.60 8.13 -11.45
N SER A 264 -20.89 8.28 -11.73
CA SER A 264 -21.56 9.58 -11.73
C SER A 264 -21.67 10.19 -10.32
N ILE A 265 -20.94 11.25 -10.00
CA ILE A 265 -20.98 11.94 -8.71
C ILE A 265 -21.54 13.35 -8.92
N LEU A 266 -22.73 13.62 -8.36
CA LEU A 266 -23.44 14.89 -8.51
C LEU A 266 -23.59 15.31 -9.99
N GLY A 267 -23.90 14.35 -10.87
CA GLY A 267 -24.05 14.56 -12.31
C GLY A 267 -22.75 14.50 -13.11
N VAL A 268 -21.57 14.47 -12.46
CA VAL A 268 -20.28 14.38 -13.15
C VAL A 268 -19.81 12.94 -13.28
N ASP A 269 -19.49 12.50 -14.50
CA ASP A 269 -19.03 11.15 -14.80
C ASP A 269 -17.55 10.95 -14.51
N ILE A 270 -17.23 10.74 -13.22
CA ILE A 270 -15.86 10.58 -12.73
C ILE A 270 -15.29 9.23 -13.15
N ALA A 271 -14.14 9.24 -13.82
CA ALA A 271 -13.45 8.04 -14.27
C ALA A 271 -13.02 7.14 -13.09
N VAL A 272 -13.37 5.86 -13.17
CA VAL A 272 -12.90 4.80 -12.28
C VAL A 272 -11.50 4.39 -12.72
N THR A 273 -10.49 5.04 -12.16
CA THR A 273 -9.12 4.91 -12.66
C THR A 273 -8.07 5.05 -11.56
N ASN A 274 -6.81 4.84 -11.93
CA ASN A 274 -5.62 5.07 -11.11
C ASN A 274 -4.51 5.68 -11.97
N MET A 275 -3.41 6.14 -11.35
CA MET A 275 -2.32 6.84 -12.05
C MET A 275 -1.79 6.05 -13.26
N ARG A 276 -1.55 4.74 -13.08
CA ARG A 276 -1.02 3.87 -14.14
C ARG A 276 -2.01 3.72 -15.30
N SER A 277 -3.29 3.54 -14.99
CA SER A 277 -4.35 3.42 -15.99
C SER A 277 -4.56 4.72 -16.77
N VAL A 278 -4.52 5.89 -16.11
CA VAL A 278 -4.60 7.20 -16.78
C VAL A 278 -3.44 7.38 -17.74
N ILE A 279 -2.19 7.22 -17.26
CA ILE A 279 -1.00 7.37 -18.12
C ILE A 279 -1.09 6.41 -19.31
N GLY A 280 -1.38 5.14 -19.05
CA GLY A 280 -1.52 4.13 -20.09
C GLY A 280 -2.58 4.46 -21.13
N TYR A 281 -3.76 4.91 -20.70
CA TYR A 281 -4.84 5.30 -21.58
C TYR A 281 -4.43 6.49 -22.46
N LEU A 282 -3.89 7.56 -21.86
CA LEU A 282 -3.47 8.76 -22.58
C LEU A 282 -2.38 8.46 -23.61
N THR A 283 -1.35 7.69 -23.22
CA THR A 283 -0.20 7.43 -24.11
C THR A 283 -0.53 6.44 -25.22
N LYS A 284 -1.41 5.46 -24.97
CA LYS A 284 -1.80 4.47 -25.99
C LYS A 284 -2.84 5.00 -26.98
N ASN A 285 -3.63 6.00 -26.56
CA ASN A 285 -4.68 6.62 -27.38
C ASN A 285 -4.32 8.04 -27.82
N LEU A 286 -3.06 8.45 -27.73
CA LEU A 286 -2.63 9.84 -27.93
C LEU A 286 -3.19 10.43 -29.22
N GLU A 287 -3.01 9.74 -30.35
CA GLU A 287 -3.48 10.20 -31.66
C GLU A 287 -5.01 10.31 -31.74
N ARG A 288 -5.74 9.39 -31.10
CA ARG A 288 -7.21 9.44 -31.03
C ARG A 288 -7.71 10.57 -30.13
N LEU A 289 -6.91 10.98 -29.16
CA LEU A 289 -7.26 12.00 -28.17
C LEU A 289 -6.81 13.40 -28.56
N ARG A 290 -6.14 13.60 -29.70
CA ARG A 290 -5.80 14.95 -30.17
C ARG A 290 -7.08 15.77 -30.35
N GLY A 291 -7.08 16.99 -29.82
CA GLY A 291 -8.27 17.84 -29.77
C GLY A 291 -9.21 17.57 -28.60
N GLU A 292 -8.95 16.53 -27.80
CA GLU A 292 -9.69 16.25 -26.57
C GLU A 292 -8.99 16.84 -25.34
N TYR A 293 -9.74 16.90 -24.24
CA TYR A 293 -9.24 17.40 -22.96
C TYR A 293 -9.56 16.48 -21.79
N VAL A 294 -8.76 16.62 -20.74
CA VAL A 294 -8.86 15.89 -19.48
C VAL A 294 -9.10 16.88 -18.34
N CYS A 295 -10.18 16.65 -17.60
CA CYS A 295 -10.53 17.40 -16.40
C CYS A 295 -9.94 16.72 -15.16
N VAL A 296 -9.23 17.49 -14.34
CA VAL A 296 -8.73 17.05 -13.03
C VAL A 296 -9.76 17.47 -11.96
N SER A 297 -10.79 16.63 -11.80
CA SER A 297 -12.00 16.96 -11.06
C SER A 297 -11.81 16.75 -9.56
N ASN A 298 -12.15 17.74 -8.75
CA ASN A 298 -12.15 17.65 -7.28
C ASN A 298 -13.51 18.05 -6.70
N VAL A 299 -13.69 17.91 -5.39
CA VAL A 299 -14.95 18.23 -4.70
C VAL A 299 -15.53 19.60 -5.12
N HIS A 300 -14.67 20.62 -5.24
CA HIS A 300 -15.14 21.96 -5.62
C HIS A 300 -15.66 22.01 -7.05
N THR A 301 -14.96 21.41 -8.01
CA THR A 301 -15.40 21.40 -9.41
C THR A 301 -16.65 20.54 -9.59
N THR A 302 -16.78 19.45 -8.82
CA THR A 302 -17.98 18.61 -8.82
C THR A 302 -19.21 19.34 -8.24
N VAL A 303 -19.03 20.08 -7.14
CA VAL A 303 -20.12 20.93 -6.61
C VAL A 303 -20.45 22.08 -7.55
N MET A 304 -19.46 22.68 -8.21
CA MET A 304 -19.74 23.70 -9.23
C MET A 304 -20.55 23.13 -10.39
N ALA A 305 -20.21 21.95 -10.88
CA ALA A 305 -20.97 21.26 -11.93
C ALA A 305 -22.41 20.98 -11.50
N TYR A 306 -22.64 20.57 -10.25
CA TYR A 306 -24.00 20.41 -9.73
C TYR A 306 -24.83 21.71 -9.78
N ASN A 307 -24.20 22.86 -9.55
CA ASN A 307 -24.90 24.15 -9.52
C ASN A 307 -24.94 24.87 -10.88
N ASP A 308 -24.19 24.40 -11.87
CA ASP A 308 -24.06 25.01 -13.20
C ASP A 308 -24.07 23.91 -14.26
N GLU A 309 -25.23 23.73 -14.89
CA GLU A 309 -25.47 22.70 -15.90
C GLU A 309 -24.52 22.81 -17.09
N ALA A 310 -24.18 24.04 -17.52
CA ALA A 310 -23.21 24.25 -18.59
C ALA A 310 -21.81 23.77 -18.17
N TYR A 311 -21.42 24.00 -16.92
CA TYR A 311 -20.16 23.49 -16.39
C TYR A 311 -20.17 21.97 -16.16
N CYS A 312 -21.31 21.38 -15.81
CA CYS A 312 -21.49 19.93 -15.73
C CYS A 312 -21.26 19.27 -17.10
N ARG A 313 -21.86 19.84 -18.14
CA ARG A 313 -21.67 19.41 -19.52
C ARG A 313 -20.19 19.44 -19.95
N ILE A 314 -19.48 20.50 -19.58
CA ILE A 314 -18.02 20.61 -19.82
C ILE A 314 -17.24 19.50 -19.09
N GLN A 315 -17.63 19.08 -17.89
CA GLN A 315 -16.93 17.98 -17.23
C GLN A 315 -17.21 16.63 -17.92
N ASN A 316 -18.45 16.41 -18.38
CA ASN A 316 -18.88 15.14 -18.96
C ASN A 316 -18.50 14.97 -20.44
N GLU A 317 -18.33 16.05 -21.20
CA GLU A 317 -17.84 15.99 -22.58
C GLU A 317 -16.31 15.90 -22.68
N ALA A 318 -15.60 15.93 -21.55
CA ALA A 318 -14.17 15.66 -21.48
C ALA A 318 -13.89 14.19 -21.83
N ALA A 319 -12.73 13.90 -22.43
CA ALA A 319 -12.33 12.51 -22.67
C ALA A 319 -12.16 11.74 -21.36
N LEU A 320 -11.76 12.43 -20.28
CA LEU A 320 -11.72 11.90 -18.92
C LEU A 320 -11.97 13.02 -17.90
N ALA A 321 -12.83 12.75 -16.92
CA ALA A 321 -12.89 13.48 -15.65
C ALA A 321 -12.20 12.64 -14.56
N ILE A 322 -10.93 12.92 -14.26
CA ILE A 322 -10.14 12.11 -13.30
C ILE A 322 -10.34 12.59 -11.86
N PRO A 323 -10.42 11.67 -10.87
CA PRO A 323 -10.67 12.02 -9.48
C PRO A 323 -9.43 12.61 -8.78
N ASP A 324 -9.38 13.94 -8.68
CA ASP A 324 -8.45 14.67 -7.82
C ASP A 324 -9.00 14.83 -6.41
N GLY A 325 -8.47 14.01 -5.52
CA GLY A 325 -8.78 14.03 -4.10
C GLY A 325 -9.40 12.73 -3.60
N LYS A 326 -9.24 12.47 -2.30
CA LYS A 326 -9.78 11.27 -1.65
C LYS A 326 -11.31 11.16 -1.74
N PRO A 327 -12.11 12.24 -1.52
CA PRO A 327 -13.55 12.11 -1.44
C PRO A 327 -14.21 11.50 -2.67
N LEU A 328 -13.80 11.91 -3.88
CA LEU A 328 -14.36 11.36 -5.12
C LEU A 328 -14.00 9.87 -5.29
N SER A 329 -12.72 9.53 -5.16
CA SER A 329 -12.29 8.12 -5.26
C SER A 329 -12.92 7.22 -4.19
N LEU A 330 -13.16 7.74 -2.98
CA LEU A 330 -13.84 7.02 -1.90
C LEU A 330 -15.31 6.77 -2.26
N MET A 331 -15.99 7.76 -2.83
CA MET A 331 -17.38 7.61 -3.26
C MET A 331 -17.53 6.55 -4.35
N CYS A 332 -16.64 6.54 -5.35
CA CYS A 332 -16.62 5.48 -6.36
C CYS A 332 -16.46 4.09 -5.70
N ARG A 333 -15.54 3.95 -4.73
CA ARG A 333 -15.33 2.69 -4.01
C ARG A 333 -16.53 2.26 -3.18
N LEU A 334 -17.19 3.19 -2.49
CA LEU A 334 -18.40 2.91 -1.72
C LEU A 334 -19.54 2.42 -2.63
N ARG A 335 -19.54 2.82 -3.90
CA ARG A 335 -20.48 2.35 -4.93
C ARG A 335 -20.05 1.08 -5.66
N GLY A 336 -19.00 0.41 -5.18
CA GLY A 336 -18.55 -0.89 -5.70
C GLY A 336 -17.36 -0.83 -6.66
N TYR A 337 -16.93 0.35 -7.10
CA TYR A 337 -15.80 0.53 -8.03
C TYR A 337 -14.45 0.43 -7.31
N LYS A 338 -13.95 -0.79 -7.13
CA LYS A 338 -12.73 -1.10 -6.34
C LYS A 338 -11.46 -0.46 -6.90
N ASP A 339 -11.38 -0.28 -8.20
CA ASP A 339 -10.19 0.24 -8.89
C ASP A 339 -10.06 1.76 -8.84
N ALA A 340 -11.08 2.49 -8.37
CA ALA A 340 -11.02 3.93 -8.25
C ALA A 340 -9.94 4.35 -7.23
N GLN A 341 -9.01 5.20 -7.66
CA GLN A 341 -7.95 5.79 -6.85
C GLN A 341 -7.85 7.29 -7.14
N ARG A 342 -7.34 8.06 -6.18
CA ARG A 342 -7.00 9.46 -6.41
C ARG A 342 -5.92 9.57 -7.50
N VAL A 343 -6.15 10.44 -8.47
CA VAL A 343 -5.16 10.88 -9.47
C VAL A 343 -5.10 12.40 -9.43
N ALA A 344 -4.08 12.95 -8.77
CA ALA A 344 -3.93 14.40 -8.62
C ALA A 344 -3.16 14.99 -9.80
N GLY A 345 -3.60 16.14 -10.33
CA GLY A 345 -2.92 16.85 -11.41
C GLY A 345 -1.42 17.12 -11.15
N PRO A 346 -1.03 17.60 -9.95
CA PRO A 346 0.38 17.80 -9.60
C PRO A 346 1.23 16.52 -9.58
N ASP A 347 0.61 15.35 -9.46
CA ASP A 347 1.27 14.04 -9.52
C ASP A 347 1.25 13.43 -10.92
N LEU A 348 0.21 13.71 -11.70
CA LEU A 348 0.07 13.21 -13.07
C LEU A 348 1.13 13.81 -14.01
N MET A 349 1.35 15.12 -13.90
CA MET A 349 2.33 15.83 -14.73
C MET A 349 3.73 15.21 -14.69
N PRO A 350 4.41 15.08 -13.52
CA PRO A 350 5.76 14.53 -13.48
C PRO A 350 5.87 13.07 -13.94
N GLU A 351 4.80 12.27 -13.82
CA GLU A 351 4.81 10.88 -14.29
C GLU A 351 4.73 10.80 -15.82
N ILE A 352 3.94 11.68 -16.47
CA ILE A 352 3.93 11.80 -17.93
C ILE A 352 5.27 12.35 -18.43
N LEU A 353 5.78 13.45 -17.84
CA LEU A 353 7.06 14.05 -18.25
C LEU A 353 8.23 13.05 -18.14
N LYS A 354 8.24 12.22 -17.08
CA LYS A 354 9.25 11.16 -16.93
C LYS A 354 9.18 10.13 -18.05
N LEU A 355 7.98 9.71 -18.45
CA LEU A 355 7.79 8.80 -19.57
C LEU A 355 8.22 9.45 -20.90
N SER A 356 7.99 10.76 -21.05
CA SER A 356 8.39 11.54 -22.22
C SER A 356 9.89 11.61 -22.44
N GLU A 357 10.73 11.48 -21.40
CA GLU A 357 12.19 11.39 -21.59
C GLU A 357 12.63 10.13 -22.34
N GLU A 358 11.81 9.08 -22.32
CA GLU A 358 12.05 7.85 -23.08
C GLU A 358 11.32 7.85 -24.44
N LYS A 359 10.15 8.48 -24.50
CA LYS A 359 9.26 8.44 -25.68
C LYS A 359 9.37 9.65 -26.61
N GLY A 360 9.98 10.74 -26.16
CA GLY A 360 10.19 11.95 -26.95
C GLY A 360 8.94 12.82 -27.15
N TYR A 361 7.91 12.71 -26.29
CA TYR A 361 6.69 13.50 -26.42
C TYR A 361 6.96 15.02 -26.28
N ARG A 362 6.24 15.80 -27.09
CA ARG A 362 6.32 17.27 -27.16
C ARG A 362 5.34 17.90 -26.17
N HIS A 363 5.82 18.83 -25.34
CA HIS A 363 5.02 19.46 -24.29
C HIS A 363 4.92 20.98 -24.49
N TYR A 364 3.70 21.50 -24.35
CA TYR A 364 3.43 22.93 -24.29
C TYR A 364 2.80 23.30 -22.95
N PHE A 365 3.19 24.43 -22.35
CA PHE A 365 2.66 24.91 -21.07
C PHE A 365 1.95 26.24 -21.24
N TYR A 366 0.66 26.29 -20.91
CA TYR A 366 -0.19 27.46 -21.10
C TYR A 366 -0.90 27.86 -19.80
N GLY A 367 -0.67 29.08 -19.32
CA GLY A 367 -1.30 29.62 -18.09
C GLY A 367 -0.30 30.07 -17.02
N SER A 368 -0.80 30.41 -15.83
CA SER A 368 -0.02 31.06 -14.76
C SER A 368 0.64 32.39 -15.19
N THR A 369 1.48 32.97 -14.32
CA THR A 369 2.29 34.17 -14.59
C THR A 369 3.57 33.82 -15.34
N GLU A 370 4.15 34.78 -16.08
CA GLU A 370 5.46 34.62 -16.74
C GLU A 370 6.55 34.18 -15.76
N GLU A 371 6.62 34.79 -14.57
CA GLU A 371 7.58 34.41 -13.52
C GLU A 371 7.46 32.93 -13.10
N THR A 372 6.22 32.45 -12.93
CA THR A 372 5.96 31.06 -12.57
C THR A 372 6.32 30.11 -13.69
N LEU A 373 6.03 30.47 -14.95
CA LEU A 373 6.37 29.67 -16.12
C LEU A 373 7.88 29.60 -16.35
N ASN A 374 8.61 30.70 -16.19
CA ASN A 374 10.08 30.73 -16.31
C ASN A 374 10.72 29.82 -15.25
N SER A 375 10.22 29.89 -14.00
CA SER A 375 10.68 29.03 -12.90
C SER A 375 10.33 27.56 -13.14
N LEU A 376 9.12 27.30 -13.66
CA LEU A 376 8.68 25.96 -14.05
C LEU A 376 9.62 25.39 -15.13
N GLU A 377 9.90 26.16 -16.18
CA GLU A 377 10.77 25.72 -17.27
C GLU A 377 12.17 25.37 -16.77
N ALA A 378 12.78 26.24 -15.97
CA ALA A 378 14.10 26.01 -15.40
C ALA A 378 14.15 24.70 -14.59
N ASN A 379 13.18 24.51 -13.68
CA ASN A 379 13.11 23.30 -12.85
C ASN A 379 12.83 22.03 -13.68
N LEU A 380 12.01 22.13 -14.73
CA LEU A 380 11.73 20.99 -15.61
C LEU A 380 12.94 20.61 -16.45
N ARG A 381 13.70 21.58 -16.98
CA ARG A 381 14.93 21.32 -17.75
C ARG A 381 16.04 20.74 -16.90
N GLU A 382 16.18 21.19 -15.64
CA GLU A 382 17.13 20.61 -14.69
C GLU A 382 16.75 19.15 -14.36
N ARG A 383 15.46 18.90 -14.11
CA ARG A 383 14.98 17.60 -13.63
C ARG A 383 14.81 16.55 -14.74
N TYR A 384 14.50 16.99 -15.96
CA TYR A 384 14.24 16.15 -17.12
C TYR A 384 15.04 16.65 -18.34
N PRO A 385 16.37 16.40 -18.39
CA PRO A 385 17.26 17.00 -19.38
C PRO A 385 16.92 16.68 -20.85
N ARG A 386 16.21 15.58 -21.11
CA ARG A 386 15.80 15.16 -22.46
C ARG A 386 14.35 15.53 -22.80
N LEU A 387 13.67 16.28 -21.94
CA LEU A 387 12.28 16.66 -22.15
C LEU A 387 12.13 17.63 -23.32
N ASN A 388 11.21 17.32 -24.24
CA ASN A 388 10.93 18.16 -25.40
C ASN A 388 9.86 19.22 -25.05
N ILE A 389 10.30 20.33 -24.48
CA ILE A 389 9.45 21.51 -24.24
C ILE A 389 9.42 22.35 -25.53
N VAL A 390 8.27 22.38 -26.19
CA VAL A 390 8.10 23.03 -27.52
C VAL A 390 7.48 24.42 -27.44
N GLY A 391 6.95 24.81 -26.29
CA GLY A 391 6.49 26.16 -26.06
C GLY A 391 5.92 26.39 -24.66
N ILE A 392 5.96 27.64 -24.22
CA ILE A 392 5.48 28.09 -22.92
C ILE A 392 4.86 29.47 -23.12
N TYR A 393 3.67 29.71 -22.58
CA TYR A 393 2.98 30.99 -22.74
C TYR A 393 2.07 31.35 -21.56
N SER A 394 2.23 32.57 -21.06
CA SER A 394 1.39 33.17 -20.02
C SER A 394 0.37 34.11 -20.68
N PRO A 395 -0.93 33.76 -20.71
CA PRO A 395 -1.95 34.65 -21.24
C PRO A 395 -2.24 35.82 -20.28
N PRO A 396 -2.70 36.98 -20.79
CA PRO A 396 -3.09 38.10 -19.95
C PRO A 396 -4.21 37.72 -18.97
N PHE A 397 -4.19 38.33 -17.78
CA PHE A 397 -5.14 38.06 -16.69
C PHE A 397 -6.51 38.74 -16.90
N ARG A 398 -7.03 38.66 -18.12
CA ARG A 398 -8.35 39.16 -18.55
C ARG A 398 -8.94 38.21 -19.60
N LYS A 399 -10.15 38.50 -20.07
CA LYS A 399 -10.70 37.78 -21.21
C LYS A 399 -9.89 38.14 -22.47
N LEU A 400 -9.56 37.13 -23.27
CA LEU A 400 -8.91 37.31 -24.57
C LEU A 400 -9.91 37.83 -25.59
N THR A 401 -9.45 38.66 -26.52
CA THR A 401 -10.23 38.92 -27.73
C THR A 401 -10.14 37.72 -28.68
N PRO A 402 -11.11 37.54 -29.59
CA PRO A 402 -11.06 36.45 -30.58
C PRO A 402 -9.77 36.43 -31.41
N GLU A 403 -9.20 37.60 -31.69
CA GLU A 403 -7.95 37.75 -32.45
C GLU A 403 -6.75 37.29 -31.63
N GLU A 404 -6.67 37.68 -30.35
CA GLU A 404 -5.60 37.23 -29.45
C GLU A 404 -5.64 35.72 -29.23
N ASP A 405 -6.85 35.17 -29.06
CA ASP A 405 -7.07 33.74 -28.89
C ASP A 405 -6.66 32.96 -30.16
N ALA A 406 -7.02 33.46 -31.35
CA ALA A 406 -6.58 32.89 -32.62
C ALA A 406 -5.06 32.92 -32.81
N GLU A 407 -4.40 34.04 -32.46
CA GLU A 407 -2.94 34.17 -32.53
C GLU A 407 -2.23 33.18 -31.58
N ILE A 408 -2.74 33.03 -30.35
CA ILE A 408 -2.22 32.07 -29.38
C ILE A 408 -2.39 30.64 -29.91
N MET A 409 -3.54 30.34 -30.51
CA MET A 409 -3.84 29.03 -31.08
C MET A 409 -2.94 28.69 -32.27
N GLU A 410 -2.64 29.67 -33.13
CA GLU A 410 -1.67 29.52 -34.21
C GLU A 410 -0.27 29.20 -33.66
N LYS A 411 0.19 29.95 -32.65
CA LYS A 411 1.47 29.69 -31.98
C LYS A 411 1.55 28.28 -31.40
N ILE A 412 0.51 27.83 -30.70
CA ILE A 412 0.44 26.47 -30.15
C ILE A 412 0.49 25.45 -31.30
N SER A 413 -0.30 25.63 -32.35
CA SER A 413 -0.38 24.70 -33.49
C SER A 413 0.95 24.52 -34.22
N LEU A 414 1.68 25.62 -34.47
CA LEU A 414 2.99 25.59 -35.13
C LEU A 414 4.02 24.74 -34.38
N THR A 415 3.91 24.68 -33.05
CA THR A 415 4.81 23.90 -32.19
C THR A 415 4.44 22.42 -32.08
N LYS A 416 3.31 21.98 -32.67
CA LYS A 416 2.82 20.59 -32.72
C LYS A 416 3.01 19.80 -31.40
N PRO A 417 2.46 20.25 -30.26
CA PRO A 417 2.59 19.53 -29.01
C PRO A 417 1.80 18.22 -29.02
N ASP A 418 2.27 17.23 -28.27
CA ASP A 418 1.50 16.02 -27.96
C ASP A 418 0.59 16.27 -26.75
N PHE A 419 1.13 16.97 -25.76
CA PHE A 419 0.42 17.35 -24.54
C PHE A 419 0.45 18.87 -24.34
N LEU A 420 -0.73 19.47 -24.18
CA LEU A 420 -0.91 20.88 -23.81
C LEU A 420 -1.35 20.95 -22.33
N TRP A 421 -0.47 21.41 -21.46
CA TRP A 421 -0.77 21.60 -20.04
C TRP A 421 -1.43 22.96 -19.81
N VAL A 422 -2.60 22.98 -19.20
CA VAL A 422 -3.40 24.21 -18.97
C VAL A 422 -3.48 24.53 -17.48
N GLY A 423 -2.90 25.67 -17.09
CA GLY A 423 -2.78 26.15 -15.72
C GLY A 423 -3.53 27.47 -15.46
N LEU A 424 -4.79 27.59 -15.90
CA LEU A 424 -5.61 28.80 -15.70
C LEU A 424 -6.44 28.80 -14.41
N GLY A 425 -6.51 27.65 -13.74
CA GLY A 425 -7.38 27.42 -12.58
C GLY A 425 -8.83 27.17 -12.96
N ALA A 426 -9.53 26.38 -12.14
CA ALA A 426 -10.94 26.08 -12.35
C ALA A 426 -11.82 27.30 -11.97
N PRO A 427 -12.91 27.58 -12.72
CA PRO A 427 -13.42 26.88 -13.91
C PRO A 427 -12.79 27.31 -15.25
N LYS A 428 -11.89 28.30 -15.25
CA LYS A 428 -11.41 28.94 -16.49
C LYS A 428 -10.69 27.94 -17.39
N GLN A 429 -9.87 27.06 -16.82
CA GLN A 429 -9.13 26.06 -17.58
C GLN A 429 -10.07 25.06 -18.28
N GLU A 430 -11.11 24.56 -17.61
CA GLU A 430 -12.05 23.61 -18.22
C GLU A 430 -12.89 24.27 -19.31
N ARG A 431 -13.35 25.52 -19.08
CA ARG A 431 -14.09 26.28 -20.10
C ARG A 431 -13.23 26.57 -21.33
N TRP A 432 -11.99 27.01 -21.12
CA TRP A 432 -11.06 27.28 -22.22
C TRP A 432 -10.76 26.01 -23.01
N MET A 433 -10.45 24.88 -22.34
CA MET A 433 -10.23 23.59 -23.03
C MET A 433 -11.47 23.11 -23.79
N TYR A 434 -12.68 23.35 -23.26
CA TYR A 434 -13.92 23.01 -23.95
C TYR A 434 -14.14 23.82 -25.23
N GLU A 435 -13.95 25.14 -25.16
CA GLU A 435 -14.08 26.06 -26.30
C GLU A 435 -13.07 25.76 -27.42
N HIS A 436 -11.96 25.11 -27.06
CA HIS A 436 -10.85 24.72 -27.93
C HIS A 436 -10.85 23.23 -28.31
N LYS A 437 -11.84 22.48 -27.86
CA LYS A 437 -12.04 21.08 -28.25
C LYS A 437 -12.11 20.98 -29.78
N GLY A 438 -11.32 20.06 -30.35
CA GLY A 438 -11.21 19.85 -31.80
C GLY A 438 -10.45 20.93 -32.58
N LYS A 439 -9.98 22.00 -31.92
CA LYS A 439 -9.19 23.08 -32.54
C LYS A 439 -7.68 22.99 -32.24
N VAL A 440 -7.31 22.33 -31.14
CA VAL A 440 -5.92 22.09 -30.75
C VAL A 440 -5.51 20.69 -31.21
N ASP A 441 -4.42 20.55 -31.94
CA ASP A 441 -3.89 19.23 -32.35
C ASP A 441 -3.04 18.55 -31.25
N ALA A 442 -3.54 18.53 -30.01
CA ALA A 442 -2.88 17.97 -28.84
C ALA A 442 -3.89 17.49 -27.79
N VAL A 443 -3.44 16.68 -26.83
CA VAL A 443 -4.25 16.33 -25.65
C VAL A 443 -4.11 17.43 -24.61
N MET A 444 -5.22 18.08 -24.24
CA MET A 444 -5.21 19.15 -23.23
C MET A 444 -5.40 18.59 -21.82
N LEU A 445 -4.59 19.04 -20.85
CA LEU A 445 -4.71 18.63 -19.44
C LEU A 445 -4.82 19.84 -18.52
N GLY A 446 -5.98 20.02 -17.88
CA GLY A 446 -6.20 21.06 -16.88
C GLY A 446 -5.58 20.69 -15.54
N VAL A 447 -4.41 21.25 -15.20
CA VAL A 447 -3.62 20.80 -14.03
C VAL A 447 -3.70 21.73 -12.81
N GLY A 448 -4.45 22.83 -12.89
CA GLY A 448 -4.65 23.77 -11.80
C GLY A 448 -3.31 24.26 -11.22
N ALA A 449 -3.14 24.17 -9.90
CA ALA A 449 -1.95 24.63 -9.18
C ALA A 449 -0.69 23.77 -9.38
N ALA A 450 -0.68 22.83 -10.34
CA ALA A 450 0.50 22.02 -10.61
C ALA A 450 1.70 22.88 -11.02
N PHE A 451 1.48 23.95 -11.80
CA PHE A 451 2.55 24.85 -12.22
C PHE A 451 3.24 25.48 -11.01
N ASP A 452 2.48 26.02 -10.05
CA ASP A 452 3.04 26.63 -8.84
C ASP A 452 3.88 25.65 -8.00
N PHE A 453 3.44 24.39 -7.91
CA PHE A 453 4.19 23.38 -7.16
C PHE A 453 5.50 22.97 -7.82
N HIS A 454 5.53 22.88 -9.15
CA HIS A 454 6.72 22.48 -9.89
C HIS A 454 7.65 23.65 -10.21
N ALA A 455 7.13 24.88 -10.24
CA ALA A 455 7.90 26.12 -10.23
C ALA A 455 8.55 26.41 -8.87
N GLY A 456 8.02 25.84 -7.79
CA GLY A 456 8.50 26.10 -6.42
C GLY A 456 7.92 27.37 -5.79
N THR A 457 7.04 28.09 -6.48
CA THR A 457 6.33 29.27 -5.98
C THR A 457 5.27 28.93 -4.93
N ALA A 458 4.81 27.67 -4.89
CA ALA A 458 3.98 27.12 -3.82
C ALA A 458 4.61 25.89 -3.16
N LYS A 459 4.64 25.86 -1.83
CA LYS A 459 5.11 24.69 -1.07
C LYS A 459 4.02 23.64 -0.95
N ARG A 460 4.24 22.46 -1.53
CA ARG A 460 3.38 21.30 -1.31
C ARG A 460 3.51 20.81 0.15
N ALA A 461 2.48 20.11 0.65
CA ALA A 461 2.55 19.48 1.97
C ALA A 461 3.68 18.43 2.02
N PRO A 462 4.32 18.18 3.17
CA PRO A 462 5.19 17.01 3.35
C PRO A 462 4.51 15.73 2.86
N LYS A 463 5.27 14.79 2.29
CA LYS A 463 4.72 13.56 1.68
C LYS A 463 3.83 12.77 2.64
N TRP A 464 4.19 12.68 3.92
CA TRP A 464 3.37 12.01 4.92
C TRP A 464 1.98 12.67 5.07
N ILE A 465 1.88 14.00 5.06
CA ILE A 465 0.59 14.72 5.08
C ILE A 465 -0.22 14.43 3.82
N GLN A 466 0.42 14.40 2.64
CA GLN A 466 -0.24 14.03 1.38
C GLN A 466 -0.79 12.60 1.42
N GLU A 467 -0.02 11.67 1.98
CA GLU A 467 -0.35 10.24 2.09
C GLU A 467 -1.45 9.95 3.13
N PHE A 468 -1.52 10.74 4.21
CA PHE A 468 -2.66 10.76 5.13
C PHE A 468 -3.88 11.51 4.57
N TYR A 469 -3.78 12.06 3.36
CA TYR A 469 -4.83 12.84 2.69
C TYR A 469 -5.23 14.11 3.45
N LEU A 470 -4.30 14.69 4.19
CA LEU A 470 -4.46 15.92 4.95
C LEU A 470 -3.88 17.14 4.21
N GLU A 471 -3.53 16.98 2.92
CA GLU A 471 -2.97 18.06 2.11
C GLU A 471 -3.92 19.27 2.02
N TRP A 472 -5.23 19.05 2.05
CA TRP A 472 -6.22 20.12 2.11
C TRP A 472 -6.09 20.96 3.40
N LEU A 473 -5.83 20.31 4.54
CA LEU A 473 -5.66 20.99 5.82
C LEU A 473 -4.36 21.79 5.84
N TYR A 474 -3.28 21.21 5.31
CA TYR A 474 -2.01 21.92 5.17
C TYR A 474 -2.13 23.16 4.28
N ARG A 475 -2.83 23.04 3.13
CA ARG A 475 -3.09 24.19 2.26
C ARG A 475 -3.96 25.24 2.94
N LEU A 476 -4.98 24.83 3.70
CA LEU A 476 -5.82 25.74 4.48
C LEU A 476 -5.00 26.58 5.48
N ILE A 477 -3.99 25.97 6.11
CA ILE A 477 -3.09 26.68 7.03
C ILE A 477 -2.23 27.71 6.27
N GLN A 478 -1.78 27.39 5.06
CA GLN A 478 -0.96 28.30 4.25
C GLN A 478 -1.76 29.48 3.65
N ASP A 479 -3.01 29.25 3.26
CA ASP A 479 -3.85 30.25 2.61
C ASP A 479 -5.31 30.19 3.14
N PRO A 480 -5.51 30.58 4.42
CA PRO A 480 -6.81 30.43 5.09
C PRO A 480 -7.86 31.34 4.48
N LYS A 481 -7.51 32.57 4.07
CA LYS A 481 -8.46 33.55 3.52
C LYS A 481 -9.14 33.03 2.25
N ARG A 482 -8.37 32.44 1.33
CA ARG A 482 -8.91 31.91 0.06
C ARG A 482 -9.60 30.55 0.26
N LEU A 483 -8.97 29.64 1.01
CA LEU A 483 -9.41 28.24 1.06
C LEU A 483 -10.53 27.97 2.07
N LEU A 484 -10.63 28.73 3.17
CA LEU A 484 -11.68 28.54 4.17
C LEU A 484 -13.07 28.74 3.55
N LYS A 485 -13.26 29.84 2.80
CA LYS A 485 -14.52 30.13 2.10
C LYS A 485 -14.88 29.03 1.10
N ARG A 486 -13.89 28.53 0.35
CA ARG A 486 -14.06 27.45 -0.64
C ARG A 486 -14.44 26.13 0.04
N TYR A 487 -13.73 25.73 1.09
CA TYR A 487 -13.96 24.44 1.76
C TYR A 487 -15.24 24.41 2.56
N VAL A 488 -15.56 25.48 3.30
CA VAL A 488 -16.83 25.55 4.04
C VAL A 488 -18.00 25.47 3.07
N ARG A 489 -17.99 26.26 1.99
CA ARG A 489 -19.10 26.24 1.02
C ARG A 489 -19.19 24.92 0.25
N SER A 490 -18.11 24.48 -0.39
CA SER A 490 -18.15 23.33 -1.28
C SER A 490 -18.12 21.98 -0.57
N ASN A 491 -17.34 21.80 0.50
CA ASN A 491 -17.27 20.49 1.17
C ASN A 491 -18.54 20.21 1.99
N ILE A 492 -19.11 21.22 2.65
CA ILE A 492 -20.38 21.05 3.39
C ILE A 492 -21.50 20.75 2.39
N GLN A 493 -21.60 21.52 1.29
CA GLN A 493 -22.59 21.26 0.25
C GLN A 493 -22.40 19.88 -0.37
N PHE A 494 -21.16 19.45 -0.66
CA PHE A 494 -20.87 18.12 -1.18
C PHE A 494 -21.35 17.02 -0.23
N ILE A 495 -21.02 17.12 1.06
CA ILE A 495 -21.47 16.14 2.06
C ILE A 495 -22.99 16.12 2.16
N TRP A 496 -23.64 17.30 2.20
CA TRP A 496 -25.09 17.41 2.28
C TRP A 496 -25.81 16.79 1.07
N LEU A 497 -25.36 17.10 -0.15
CA LEU A 497 -25.94 16.54 -1.38
C LEU A 497 -25.78 15.01 -1.44
N ILE A 498 -24.59 14.52 -1.10
CA ILE A 498 -24.30 13.08 -1.08
C ILE A 498 -25.15 12.34 -0.04
N LEU A 499 -25.33 12.92 1.16
CA LEU A 499 -26.14 12.30 2.22
C LEU A 499 -27.64 12.39 1.96
N THR A 500 -28.11 13.42 1.26
CA THR A 500 -29.53 13.62 0.96
C THR A 500 -29.97 12.97 -0.36
N GLY A 501 -29.02 12.47 -1.16
CA GLY A 501 -29.29 11.86 -2.47
C GLY A 501 -29.85 12.85 -3.50
N ARG A 502 -29.60 14.16 -3.29
CA ARG A 502 -30.07 15.25 -4.14
C ARG A 502 -29.05 15.68 -5.18
#